data_AF-A0A3M1HQ94-F1
#
_entry.id   AF-A0A3M1HQ94-F1
#
_cell.length_a   1.000
_cell.length_b   1.000
_cell.length_c   1.000
_cell.angle_alpha   90.00
_cell.angle_beta   90.00
_cell.angle_gamma   90.00
#
_symmetry.space_group_name_H-M   'P 1'
#
loop_
_entity.id
_entity.type
_entity.pdbx_description
1 polymer ?
#
loop_
_entity_poly.entity_id
_entity_poly.type
_entity_poly.pdbx_seq_one_letter_code
_entity_poly.pdbx_strand_id
1 'polypeptide(L)'
;MTRCVISTNPQTKAFPAWNSQEVQMAESQKTEQEVATTSTPDNGRNPFLKAARSVLLAAIGAAALGKEEIEAIVNRLVERGEIAEKDGRELINELVERRKKDVSRLGDRLEDSTGMLEQRVEAVLERMNVPTKKDVENLSRKISALSKKVDELTKKMES
;
A
#
# COMPACT_ATOMS: atom_id res chain seq x y z
N MET A 1 -39.72 52.57 -7.69
CA MET A 1 -39.29 51.90 -8.94
C MET A 1 -38.51 52.96 -9.70
N THR A 2 -37.18 52.96 -9.74
CA THR A 2 -36.35 52.00 -10.49
C THR A 2 -34.95 51.90 -9.87
N ARG A 3 -34.31 50.77 -10.14
CA ARG A 3 -33.16 50.16 -9.48
C ARG A 3 -31.84 50.63 -10.12
N CYS A 4 -30.77 50.50 -9.34
CA CYS A 4 -29.34 50.68 -9.64
C CYS A 4 -28.90 50.07 -11.00
N VAL A 5 -27.83 50.60 -11.62
CA VAL A 5 -26.55 49.88 -11.86
C VAL A 5 -25.68 50.55 -12.95
N ILE A 6 -24.57 51.13 -12.47
CA ILE A 6 -23.18 50.95 -12.92
C ILE A 6 -22.85 51.13 -14.41
N SER A 7 -22.14 52.24 -14.67
CA SER A 7 -21.05 52.46 -15.64
C SER A 7 -20.58 51.22 -16.44
N THR A 8 -20.87 51.24 -17.74
CA THR A 8 -20.35 50.29 -18.73
C THR A 8 -19.00 50.78 -19.25
N ASN A 9 -17.92 50.20 -18.72
CA ASN A 9 -16.55 50.34 -19.24
C ASN A 9 -16.27 49.21 -20.27
N PRO A 10 -15.87 49.52 -21.52
CA PRO A 10 -15.78 48.54 -22.61
C PRO A 10 -14.41 47.85 -22.64
N GLN A 11 -14.32 46.67 -22.01
CA GLN A 11 -13.21 45.73 -22.23
C GLN A 11 -13.75 44.30 -22.32
N THR A 12 -14.44 44.01 -23.42
CA THR A 12 -14.72 42.64 -23.88
C THR A 12 -13.43 42.03 -24.40
N LYS A 13 -12.65 41.39 -23.51
CA LYS A 13 -11.54 40.54 -23.93
C LYS A 13 -12.11 39.19 -24.36
N ALA A 14 -11.95 38.95 -25.65
CA ALA A 14 -12.32 37.77 -26.40
C ALA A 14 -11.97 36.45 -25.69
N PHE A 15 -12.91 35.50 -25.75
CA PHE A 15 -12.63 34.07 -25.61
C PHE A 15 -11.56 33.65 -26.63
N PRO A 16 -10.51 32.89 -26.27
CA PRO A 16 -9.61 32.33 -27.26
C PRO A 16 -10.35 31.24 -28.06
N ALA A 17 -10.43 31.45 -29.38
CA ALA A 17 -10.75 30.40 -30.33
C ALA A 17 -9.64 29.34 -30.25
N TRP A 18 -10.00 28.12 -29.87
CA TRP A 18 -9.07 27.00 -29.83
C TRP A 18 -8.59 26.69 -31.25
N ASN A 19 -7.30 26.93 -31.49
CA ASN A 19 -6.63 26.59 -32.73
C ASN A 19 -6.28 25.09 -32.72
N SER A 20 -6.60 24.36 -33.79
CA SER A 20 -6.40 22.89 -33.92
C SER A 20 -4.93 22.43 -33.86
N GLN A 21 -3.99 23.36 -33.68
CA GLN A 21 -2.56 23.09 -33.60
C GLN A 21 -2.08 22.85 -32.15
N GLU A 22 -2.82 23.31 -31.14
CA GLU A 22 -2.51 23.02 -29.72
C GLU A 22 -2.91 21.60 -29.32
N VAL A 23 -3.90 21.00 -29.99
CA VAL A 23 -4.34 19.62 -29.72
C VAL A 23 -3.26 18.60 -30.14
N GLN A 24 -2.48 18.89 -31.18
CA GLN A 24 -1.40 18.00 -31.63
C GLN A 24 -0.17 17.99 -30.70
N MET A 25 0.00 19.02 -29.86
CA MET A 25 1.06 19.04 -28.84
C MET A 25 0.72 18.16 -27.62
N ALA A 26 -0.56 17.82 -27.42
CA ALA A 26 -1.01 16.99 -26.30
C ALA A 26 -0.95 15.48 -26.58
N GLU A 27 -0.80 15.05 -27.85
CA GLU A 27 -0.77 13.63 -28.22
C GLU A 27 0.65 13.02 -28.24
N SER A 28 1.72 13.82 -28.15
CA SER A 28 3.10 13.32 -28.21
C SER A 28 3.71 12.91 -26.85
N GLN A 29 2.93 12.87 -25.76
CA GLN A 29 3.40 12.37 -24.45
C GLN A 29 2.69 11.10 -23.96
N LYS A 30 2.08 10.32 -24.86
CA LYS A 30 1.40 9.06 -24.51
C LYS A 30 2.19 7.81 -24.90
N THR A 31 3.51 7.86 -24.79
CA THR A 31 4.40 6.70 -24.97
C THR A 31 5.53 6.76 -23.97
N GLU A 32 5.23 6.52 -22.70
CA GLU A 32 6.10 5.76 -21.81
C GLU A 32 5.24 5.20 -20.69
N GLN A 33 5.07 3.88 -20.74
CA GLN A 33 4.33 3.08 -19.76
C GLN A 33 5.06 3.14 -18.41
N GLU A 34 4.49 3.94 -17.52
CA GLU A 34 4.14 3.60 -16.13
C GLU A 34 4.77 2.30 -15.56
N VAL A 35 6.04 2.37 -15.15
CA VAL A 35 6.54 1.55 -14.03
C VAL A 35 6.41 2.41 -12.78
N ALA A 36 5.41 2.08 -11.99
CA ALA A 36 4.97 2.70 -10.75
C ALA A 36 6.09 3.41 -9.96
N THR A 37 6.21 4.71 -10.17
CA THR A 37 6.67 5.64 -9.12
C THR A 37 5.45 6.37 -8.60
N THR A 38 4.69 5.71 -7.73
CA THR A 38 3.81 6.43 -6.79
C THR A 38 4.69 7.18 -5.79
N SER A 39 5.26 8.28 -6.27
CA SER A 39 5.88 9.31 -5.45
C SER A 39 4.75 10.05 -4.74
N THR A 40 4.32 9.52 -3.59
CA THR A 40 3.56 10.33 -2.63
C THR A 40 4.41 11.56 -2.29
N PRO A 41 3.86 12.79 -2.27
CA PRO A 41 4.57 13.96 -1.79
C PRO A 41 4.67 13.85 -0.26
N ASP A 42 5.73 13.22 0.24
CA ASP A 42 5.98 13.10 1.67
C ASP A 42 7.05 14.10 2.10
N ASN A 43 6.58 15.15 2.77
CA ASN A 43 7.35 16.23 3.35
C ASN A 43 8.09 15.73 4.60
N GLY A 44 9.24 15.06 4.41
CA GLY A 44 10.09 14.56 5.48
C GLY A 44 11.57 14.77 5.17
N ARG A 45 12.21 15.68 5.89
CA ARG A 45 13.56 16.27 5.69
C ARG A 45 14.76 15.33 5.84
N ASN A 46 14.61 14.01 5.60
CA ASN A 46 15.65 13.02 5.90
C ASN A 46 15.97 12.11 4.69
N PRO A 47 17.10 12.33 3.98
CA PRO A 47 17.47 11.54 2.80
C PRO A 47 17.68 10.05 3.08
N PHE A 48 18.04 9.71 4.33
CA PHE A 48 18.20 8.34 4.78
C PHE A 48 16.86 7.56 4.80
N LEU A 49 15.77 8.19 5.25
CA LEU A 49 14.43 7.58 5.25
C LEU A 49 13.93 7.32 3.82
N LYS A 50 14.27 8.22 2.87
CA LYS A 50 13.98 8.02 1.44
C LYS A 50 14.75 6.82 0.88
N ALA A 51 16.04 6.71 1.16
CA ALA A 51 16.86 5.58 0.72
C ALA A 51 16.36 4.25 1.32
N ALA A 52 16.04 4.23 2.61
CA ALA A 52 15.49 3.05 3.29
C ALA A 52 14.15 2.61 2.67
N ARG A 53 13.24 3.57 2.40
CA ARG A 53 11.96 3.28 1.72
C ARG A 53 12.17 2.74 0.32
N SER A 54 13.09 3.31 -0.46
CA SER A 54 13.41 2.83 -1.81
C SER A 54 13.99 1.42 -1.79
N VAL A 55 14.91 1.13 -0.88
CA VAL A 55 15.48 -0.22 -0.71
C VAL A 55 14.40 -1.22 -0.30
N LEU A 56 13.50 -0.84 0.60
CA LEU A 56 12.42 -1.72 1.05
C LEU A 56 11.41 -2.00 -0.07
N LEU A 57 11.02 -0.99 -0.84
CA LEU A 57 10.15 -1.17 -2.01
C LEU A 57 10.81 -2.02 -3.09
N ALA A 58 12.11 -1.82 -3.34
CA ALA A 58 12.87 -2.65 -4.26
C ALA A 58 12.98 -4.10 -3.77
N ALA A 59 13.17 -4.32 -2.47
CA ALA A 59 13.20 -5.65 -1.87
C ALA A 59 11.85 -6.38 -2.02
N ILE A 60 10.73 -5.67 -1.77
CA ILE A 60 9.38 -6.22 -1.97
C ILE A 60 9.16 -6.54 -3.46
N GLY A 61 9.57 -5.65 -4.37
CA GLY A 61 9.48 -5.87 -5.81
C GLY A 61 10.32 -7.07 -6.28
N ALA A 62 11.54 -7.21 -5.77
CA ALA A 62 12.40 -8.36 -6.08
C ALA A 62 11.84 -9.67 -5.50
N ALA A 63 11.23 -9.63 -4.31
CA ALA A 63 10.58 -10.80 -3.71
C ALA A 63 9.31 -11.22 -4.45
N ALA A 64 8.66 -10.31 -5.17
CA ALA A 64 7.49 -10.59 -6.00
C ALA A 64 7.84 -11.32 -7.32
N LEU A 65 9.12 -11.41 -7.70
CA LEU A 65 9.55 -12.16 -8.88
C LEU A 65 9.40 -13.68 -8.66
N GLY A 66 8.71 -14.33 -9.61
CA GLY A 66 8.51 -15.78 -9.65
C GLY A 66 9.76 -16.53 -10.13
N LYS A 67 9.70 -17.87 -10.06
CA LYS A 67 10.81 -18.73 -10.52
C LYS A 67 11.02 -18.60 -12.03
N GLU A 68 9.93 -18.48 -12.77
CA GLU A 68 9.88 -18.39 -14.23
C GLU A 68 10.56 -17.10 -14.75
N GLU A 69 10.35 -15.98 -14.05
CA GLU A 69 10.96 -14.70 -14.42
C GLU A 69 12.47 -14.70 -14.11
N ILE A 70 12.87 -15.32 -13.00
CA ILE A 70 14.29 -15.50 -12.65
C ILE A 70 14.99 -16.40 -13.69
N GLU A 71 14.33 -17.47 -14.14
CA GLU A 71 14.82 -18.33 -15.23
C GLU A 71 15.01 -17.55 -16.53
N ALA A 72 14.06 -16.68 -16.88
CA ALA A 72 14.17 -15.84 -18.08
C ALA A 72 15.34 -14.85 -18.01
N ILE A 73 15.56 -14.21 -16.85
CA ILE A 73 16.68 -13.29 -16.64
C ILE A 73 18.01 -14.05 -16.79
N VAL A 74 18.15 -15.20 -16.12
CA VAL A 74 19.37 -16.01 -16.20
C VAL A 74 19.61 -16.52 -17.61
N ASN A 75 18.57 -16.97 -18.32
CA ASN A 75 18.70 -17.42 -19.71
C ASN A 75 19.20 -16.29 -20.63
N ARG A 76 18.75 -15.04 -20.43
CA ARG A 76 19.27 -13.88 -21.15
C ARG A 76 20.75 -13.60 -20.84
N LEU A 77 21.21 -13.85 -19.61
CA LEU A 77 22.64 -13.73 -19.26
C LEU A 77 23.48 -14.83 -19.93
N VAL A 78 22.93 -16.04 -20.05
CA VAL A 78 23.56 -17.16 -20.76
C VAL A 78 23.67 -16.88 -22.26
N GLU A 79 22.60 -16.38 -22.89
CA GLU A 79 22.60 -15.99 -24.31
C GLU A 79 23.61 -14.88 -24.61
N ARG A 80 23.85 -13.97 -23.66
CA ARG A 80 24.86 -12.91 -23.78
C ARG A 80 26.29 -13.41 -23.51
N GLY A 81 26.45 -14.68 -23.12
CA GLY A 81 27.74 -15.30 -22.84
C GLY A 81 28.40 -14.87 -21.53
N GLU A 82 27.66 -14.19 -20.65
CA GLU A 82 28.18 -13.79 -19.32
C GLU A 82 28.20 -14.96 -18.33
N ILE A 83 27.35 -15.98 -18.55
CA ILE A 83 27.18 -17.13 -17.67
C ILE A 83 27.07 -18.42 -18.50
N ALA A 84 27.68 -19.51 -18.02
CA ALA A 84 27.47 -20.82 -18.62
C ALA A 84 26.06 -21.36 -18.31
N GLU A 85 25.41 -22.03 -19.27
CA GLU A 85 24.06 -22.57 -19.10
C GLU A 85 23.90 -23.46 -17.86
N LYS A 86 24.94 -24.24 -17.56
CA LYS A 86 25.00 -25.11 -16.38
C LYS A 86 24.99 -24.30 -15.08
N ASP A 87 25.79 -23.25 -15.00
CA ASP A 87 25.90 -22.38 -13.83
C ASP A 87 24.60 -21.61 -13.59
N GLY A 88 23.92 -21.19 -14.67
CA GLY A 88 22.61 -20.54 -14.58
C GLY A 88 21.54 -21.45 -13.93
N ARG A 89 21.45 -22.71 -14.36
CA ARG A 89 20.51 -23.68 -13.75
C ARG A 89 20.87 -24.01 -12.30
N GLU A 90 22.15 -24.13 -12.00
CA GLU A 90 22.65 -24.38 -10.64
C GLU A 90 22.29 -23.22 -9.69
N LEU A 91 22.45 -21.97 -10.15
CA LEU A 91 22.12 -20.78 -9.37
C LEU A 91 20.63 -20.75 -8.96
N ILE A 92 19.73 -21.10 -9.88
CA ILE A 92 18.28 -21.12 -9.62
C ILE A 92 17.91 -22.21 -8.63
N ASN A 93 18.48 -23.41 -8.80
CA ASN A 93 18.28 -24.52 -7.88
C ASN A 93 18.80 -24.19 -6.48
N GLU A 94 19.98 -23.58 -6.38
CA GLU A 94 20.55 -23.14 -5.11
C GLU A 94 19.67 -22.08 -4.44
N LEU A 95 19.15 -21.12 -5.20
CA LEU A 95 18.26 -20.08 -4.67
C LEU A 95 16.96 -20.67 -4.11
N VAL A 96 16.38 -21.65 -4.79
CA VAL A 96 15.16 -22.35 -4.35
C VAL A 96 15.45 -23.19 -3.11
N GLU A 97 16.55 -23.92 -3.08
CA GLU A 97 16.93 -24.79 -1.97
C GLU A 97 17.27 -23.98 -0.71
N ARG A 98 17.99 -22.86 -0.86
CA ARG A 98 18.25 -21.90 0.22
C ARG A 98 16.94 -21.31 0.75
N ARG A 99 16.03 -20.87 -0.15
CA ARG A 99 14.70 -20.40 0.27
C ARG A 99 13.92 -21.44 1.05
N LYS A 100 13.90 -22.70 0.61
CA LYS A 100 13.19 -23.78 1.34
C LYS A 100 13.77 -24.00 2.74
N LYS A 101 15.10 -24.02 2.87
CA LYS A 101 15.78 -24.16 4.16
C LYS A 101 15.53 -22.97 5.08
N ASP A 102 15.56 -21.76 4.53
CA ASP A 102 15.31 -20.54 5.29
C ASP A 102 13.84 -20.44 5.71
N VAL A 103 12.89 -20.78 4.83
CA VAL A 103 11.46 -20.83 5.14
C VAL A 103 11.16 -21.91 6.17
N SER A 104 11.79 -23.08 6.10
CA SER A 104 11.61 -24.12 7.13
C SER A 104 12.15 -23.67 8.48
N ARG A 105 13.38 -23.11 8.51
CA ARG A 105 13.99 -22.60 9.75
C ARG A 105 13.27 -21.39 10.31
N LEU A 106 12.74 -20.54 9.44
CA LEU A 106 11.88 -19.43 9.83
C LEU A 106 10.53 -19.96 10.29
N GLY A 107 9.92 -20.96 9.66
CA GLY A 107 8.67 -21.57 10.13
C GLY A 107 8.79 -22.07 11.57
N ASP A 108 9.82 -22.88 11.84
CA ASP A 108 10.08 -23.42 13.17
C ASP A 108 10.37 -22.31 14.19
N ARG A 109 11.15 -21.28 13.81
CA ARG A 109 11.45 -20.14 14.68
C ARG A 109 10.28 -19.17 14.82
N LEU A 110 9.45 -19.04 13.79
CA LEU A 110 8.29 -18.17 13.76
C LEU A 110 7.22 -18.76 14.64
N GLU A 111 7.00 -20.08 14.70
CA GLU A 111 6.09 -20.66 15.70
C GLU A 111 6.49 -20.31 17.13
N ASP A 112 7.78 -20.38 17.47
CA ASP A 112 8.27 -19.98 18.79
C ASP A 112 8.25 -18.46 19.01
N SER A 113 8.48 -17.66 17.96
CA SER A 113 8.59 -16.20 18.07
C SER A 113 7.32 -15.42 17.75
N THR A 114 6.31 -16.00 17.09
CA THR A 114 4.97 -15.42 16.96
C THR A 114 4.31 -15.34 18.32
N GLY A 115 4.47 -16.34 19.19
CA GLY A 115 4.00 -16.23 20.58
C GLY A 115 4.65 -15.07 21.34
N MET A 116 5.93 -14.81 21.11
CA MET A 116 6.63 -13.65 21.70
C MET A 116 6.26 -12.32 21.03
N LEU A 117 6.02 -12.33 19.72
CA LEU A 117 5.57 -11.15 18.94
C LEU A 117 4.15 -10.78 19.30
N GLU A 118 3.23 -11.73 19.40
CA GLU A 118 1.85 -11.54 19.83
C GLU A 118 1.82 -10.98 21.26
N GLN A 119 2.61 -11.52 22.19
CA GLN A 119 2.73 -10.94 23.54
C GLN A 119 3.27 -9.51 23.53
N ARG A 120 4.28 -9.22 22.69
CA ARG A 120 4.84 -7.86 22.57
C ARG A 120 3.87 -6.89 21.92
N VAL A 121 3.14 -7.35 20.91
CA VAL A 121 2.13 -6.57 20.20
C VAL A 121 0.98 -6.28 21.16
N GLU A 122 0.44 -7.29 21.87
CA GLU A 122 -0.60 -7.12 22.88
C GLU A 122 -0.17 -6.13 23.97
N ALA A 123 1.04 -6.27 24.54
CA ALA A 123 1.55 -5.36 25.57
C ALA A 123 1.72 -3.91 25.07
N VAL A 124 2.02 -3.72 23.78
CA VAL A 124 2.08 -2.38 23.16
C VAL A 124 0.67 -1.84 22.90
N LEU A 125 -0.28 -2.67 22.45
CA LEU A 125 -1.67 -2.27 22.25
C LEU A 125 -2.34 -1.85 23.58
N GLU A 126 -2.09 -2.60 24.66
CA GLU A 126 -2.55 -2.26 26.01
C GLU A 126 -2.00 -0.90 26.46
N ARG A 127 -0.70 -0.66 26.27
CA ARG A 127 -0.06 0.63 26.63
C ARG A 127 -0.55 1.80 25.78
N MET A 128 -0.96 1.54 24.54
CA MET A 128 -1.51 2.55 23.64
C MET A 128 -3.03 2.75 23.84
N ASN A 129 -3.64 2.09 24.84
CA ASN A 129 -5.07 2.16 25.14
C ASN A 129 -5.94 1.84 23.90
N VAL A 130 -5.46 0.95 23.03
CA VAL A 130 -6.19 0.52 21.83
C VAL A 130 -7.07 -0.67 22.22
N PRO A 131 -8.41 -0.51 22.25
CA PRO A 131 -9.30 -1.61 22.63
C PRO A 131 -9.24 -2.74 21.60
N THR A 132 -9.13 -3.98 22.08
CA THR A 132 -9.09 -5.15 21.22
C THR A 132 -10.49 -5.48 20.67
N LYS A 133 -10.55 -6.26 19.59
CA LYS A 133 -11.83 -6.70 19.01
C LYS A 133 -12.72 -7.44 20.02
N LYS A 134 -12.11 -8.19 20.94
CA LYS A 134 -12.82 -8.93 22.00
C LYS A 134 -13.50 -7.98 22.99
N ASP A 135 -12.84 -6.87 23.33
CA ASP A 135 -13.41 -5.87 24.25
C ASP A 135 -14.61 -5.16 23.63
N VAL A 136 -14.49 -4.80 22.34
CA VAL A 136 -15.59 -4.21 21.57
C VAL A 136 -16.81 -5.13 21.53
N GLU A 137 -16.61 -6.43 21.27
CA GLU A 137 -17.69 -7.42 21.27
C GLU A 137 -18.32 -7.61 22.65
N ASN A 138 -17.52 -7.61 23.73
CA ASN A 138 -18.04 -7.73 25.10
C ASN A 138 -18.87 -6.51 25.51
N LEU A 139 -18.40 -5.30 25.19
CA LEU A 139 -19.16 -4.07 25.42
C LEU A 139 -20.45 -4.05 24.61
N SER A 140 -20.42 -4.45 23.34
CA SER A 140 -21.62 -4.53 22.50
C SER A 140 -22.68 -5.44 23.13
N ARG A 141 -22.29 -6.61 23.66
CA ARG A 141 -23.23 -7.52 24.34
C ARG A 141 -23.82 -6.91 25.61
N LYS A 142 -23.00 -6.24 26.42
CA LYS A 142 -23.46 -5.55 27.64
C LYS A 142 -24.43 -4.41 27.31
N ILE A 143 -24.14 -3.63 26.26
CA ILE A 143 -25.02 -2.55 25.78
C ILE A 143 -26.36 -3.13 25.33
N SER A 144 -26.38 -4.18 24.51
CA SER A 144 -27.62 -4.82 24.08
C SER A 144 -28.43 -5.40 25.26
N ALA A 145 -27.76 -6.00 26.26
CA ALA A 145 -28.43 -6.50 27.45
C ALA A 145 -29.02 -5.38 28.31
N LEU A 146 -28.34 -4.23 28.39
CA LEU A 146 -28.80 -3.08 29.14
C LEU A 146 -29.95 -2.38 28.43
N SER A 147 -29.88 -2.18 27.11
CA SER A 147 -30.98 -1.63 26.30
C SER A 147 -32.25 -2.45 26.47
N LYS A 148 -32.17 -3.79 26.46
CA LYS A 148 -33.34 -4.65 26.69
C LYS A 148 -33.99 -4.44 28.06
N LYS A 149 -33.18 -4.29 29.11
CA LYS A 149 -33.69 -4.03 30.48
C LYS A 149 -34.34 -2.66 30.59
N VAL A 150 -33.79 -1.65 29.90
CA VAL A 150 -34.37 -0.31 29.85
C VAL A 150 -35.71 -0.36 29.10
N ASP A 151 -35.79 -1.03 27.96
CA ASP A 151 -37.03 -1.17 27.19
C ASP A 151 -38.14 -1.91 27.97
N GLU A 152 -37.79 -2.96 28.73
CA GLU A 152 -38.72 -3.67 29.60
C GLU A 152 -39.27 -2.78 30.73
N LEU A 153 -38.42 -1.93 31.31
CA LEU A 153 -38.84 -0.99 32.36
C LEU A 153 -39.72 0.12 31.78
N THR A 154 -39.36 0.69 30.63
CA THR A 154 -40.18 1.71 29.95
C THR A 154 -41.56 1.16 29.60
N LYS A 155 -41.65 -0.07 29.06
CA LYS A 155 -42.95 -0.73 28.82
C LYS A 155 -43.79 -0.93 30.08
N LYS A 156 -43.15 -1.21 31.22
CA LYS A 156 -43.85 -1.34 32.51
C LYS A 156 -44.31 -0.01 33.10
N MET A 157 -43.75 1.12 32.66
CA MET A 157 -44.19 2.46 33.09
C MET A 157 -45.30 3.05 32.19
N GLU A 158 -45.43 2.55 30.95
CA GLU A 158 -46.47 2.97 29.99
C GLU A 158 -47.75 2.11 30.08
N SER A 159 -47.77 1.08 30.94
CA SER A 159 -48.95 0.26 31.24
C SER A 159 -49.48 0.54 32.65
#